data_AF-A0A2G7LY47-F1
#
_entry.id   AF-A0A2G7LY47-F1
#
_cell.length_a   1.000
_cell.length_b   1.000
_cell.length_c   1.000
_cell.angle_alpha   90.00
_cell.angle_beta   90.00
_cell.angle_gamma   90.00
#
_symmetry.space_group_name_H-M   'P 1'
#
loop_
_entity.id
_entity.type
_entity.pdbx_description
1 polymer ?
#
loop_
_entity_poly.entity_id
_entity_poly.type
_entity_poly.pdbx_seq_one_letter_code
_entity_poly.pdbx_strand_id
1 'polypeptide(L)'
;MDYIFEKNKLYNYLGTSLVNTLKQQKAYIAGGTITSIFSNNPVNDIDLYFRDEESLAELIEEIYDDSNDWVNALTSKALLVRVDDKEIQMIHFKYFERAEDIFNTFDYTVCMGAFDFETEQFVLHEDFLKHNAQRILKFNKNTDFPIVSLLRVQKYKDKGYNISKPEFLRVALSCMELCITNTDELKQHLGGMYGINYDKLVELEEGEAFSLSKIIDKIANIAMSEDYFEKPKEIKYDDVEDILDVIVKGPVRVVNIKEHTYRITKKNTLREFENEPNNMIEIDGKQYIESQKYYKFVEKRDGQYFSHYDSKYEYKFGEINVPKNEHLYFSEKLEIDKSNYFNKGVLIEVVIPYDNFTKKDSDKILANGCYVVREIPKEEYIKWTEVKAVPIF
;
A
#
# COMPACT_ATOMS: atom_id res chain seq x y z
N MET A 1 21.73 -18.55 16.03
CA MET A 1 20.54 -19.25 16.57
C MET A 1 19.47 -19.02 15.55
N ASP A 2 18.94 -20.07 14.94
CA ASP A 2 18.27 -19.94 13.63
C ASP A 2 16.77 -19.68 13.74
N TYR A 3 16.25 -19.43 14.95
CA TYR A 3 14.87 -19.03 15.29
C TYR A 3 13.77 -19.70 14.44
N ILE A 4 13.96 -20.99 14.11
CA ILE A 4 13.10 -21.74 13.18
C ILE A 4 11.68 -21.85 13.74
N PHE A 5 11.57 -22.05 15.05
CA PHE A 5 10.27 -22.14 15.73
C PHE A 5 9.49 -20.82 15.62
N GLU A 6 10.15 -19.70 15.90
CA GLU A 6 9.57 -18.35 15.82
C GLU A 6 9.17 -18.00 14.39
N LYS A 7 9.98 -18.40 13.40
CA LYS A 7 9.66 -18.23 11.98
C LYS A 7 8.40 -19.01 11.61
N ASN A 8 8.33 -20.28 11.97
CA ASN A 8 7.15 -21.12 11.69
C ASN A 8 5.90 -20.58 12.39
N LYS A 9 6.04 -20.06 13.61
CA LYS A 9 4.95 -19.40 14.35
C LYS A 9 4.45 -18.15 13.61
N LEU A 10 5.36 -17.30 13.13
CA LEU A 10 5.02 -16.12 12.34
C LEU A 10 4.32 -16.52 11.04
N TYR A 11 4.84 -17.50 10.29
CA TYR A 11 4.26 -17.93 9.01
C TYR A 11 2.87 -18.53 9.19
N ASN A 12 2.68 -19.34 10.24
CA ASN A 12 1.37 -19.87 10.58
C ASN A 12 0.37 -18.77 10.95
N TYR A 13 0.83 -17.71 11.63
CA TYR A 13 -0.02 -16.57 11.99
C TYR A 13 -0.44 -15.76 10.76
N LEU A 14 0.47 -15.52 9.82
CA LEU A 14 0.21 -14.72 8.62
C LEU A 14 -0.63 -15.47 7.58
N GLY A 15 -0.47 -16.79 7.49
CA GLY A 15 -1.08 -17.60 6.43
C GLY A 15 -0.29 -17.53 5.13
N THR A 16 -0.47 -18.55 4.28
CA THR A 16 0.36 -18.76 3.09
C THR A 16 0.26 -17.62 2.08
N SER A 17 -0.94 -17.09 1.84
CA SER A 17 -1.16 -16.01 0.85
C SER A 17 -0.34 -14.77 1.21
N LEU A 18 -0.53 -14.27 2.44
CA LEU A 18 0.17 -13.08 2.91
C LEU A 18 1.69 -13.30 3.00
N VAL A 19 2.15 -14.47 3.41
CA VAL A 19 3.60 -14.78 3.41
C VAL A 19 4.19 -14.67 2.00
N ASN A 20 3.50 -15.17 0.98
CA ASN A 20 4.00 -15.14 -0.39
C ASN A 20 4.11 -13.70 -0.91
N THR A 21 3.06 -12.92 -0.72
CA THR A 21 3.02 -11.51 -1.07
C THR A 21 4.12 -10.72 -0.34
N LEU A 22 4.31 -10.92 0.97
CA LEU A 22 5.38 -10.24 1.71
C LEU A 22 6.80 -10.65 1.26
N LYS A 23 6.97 -11.89 0.76
CA LYS A 23 8.23 -12.34 0.14
C LYS A 23 8.50 -11.67 -1.19
N GLN A 24 7.49 -11.57 -2.06
CA GLN A 24 7.62 -10.91 -3.35
C GLN A 24 8.04 -9.45 -3.18
N GLN A 25 7.38 -8.78 -2.24
CA GLN A 25 7.60 -7.37 -1.94
C GLN A 25 8.78 -7.11 -1.01
N LYS A 26 9.53 -8.16 -0.61
CA LYS A 26 10.69 -8.07 0.28
C LYS A 26 10.38 -7.17 1.48
N ALA A 27 9.23 -7.37 2.11
CA ALA A 27 8.79 -6.52 3.20
C ALA A 27 9.54 -6.86 4.49
N TYR A 28 9.37 -6.02 5.51
CA TYR A 28 9.74 -6.31 6.88
C TYR A 28 8.49 -6.35 7.75
N ILE A 29 8.45 -7.27 8.71
CA ILE A 29 7.59 -7.14 9.90
C ILE A 29 8.48 -6.71 11.05
N ALA A 30 8.14 -5.64 11.76
CA ALA A 30 8.94 -5.16 12.88
C ALA A 30 8.10 -4.77 14.09
N GLY A 31 8.75 -4.45 15.21
CA GLY A 31 8.06 -3.84 16.33
C GLY A 31 7.28 -4.82 17.20
N GLY A 32 6.05 -4.44 17.54
CA GLY A 32 5.22 -5.13 18.52
C GLY A 32 4.87 -6.57 18.13
N THR A 33 4.74 -6.84 16.83
CA THR A 33 4.52 -8.19 16.30
C THR A 33 5.68 -9.13 16.68
N ILE A 34 6.92 -8.71 16.45
CA ILE A 34 8.11 -9.51 16.76
C ILE A 34 8.26 -9.70 18.26
N THR A 35 8.04 -8.64 19.06
CA THR A 35 7.98 -8.77 20.52
C THR A 35 6.98 -9.83 20.95
N SER A 36 5.79 -9.86 20.35
CA SER A 36 4.71 -10.80 20.71
C SER A 36 5.05 -12.25 20.33
N ILE A 37 5.67 -12.46 19.16
CA ILE A 37 6.16 -13.78 18.73
C ILE A 37 7.14 -14.36 19.76
N PHE A 38 8.17 -13.58 20.13
CA PHE A 38 9.24 -14.02 21.05
C PHE A 38 8.81 -14.08 22.53
N SER A 39 7.80 -13.30 22.93
CA SER A 39 7.30 -13.30 24.32
C SER A 39 6.06 -14.18 24.53
N ASN A 40 5.62 -14.89 23.49
CA ASN A 40 4.43 -15.72 23.47
C ASN A 40 3.14 -14.98 23.88
N ASN A 41 3.03 -13.71 23.49
CA ASN A 41 1.82 -12.91 23.65
C ASN A 41 0.98 -12.93 22.37
N PRO A 42 -0.33 -12.65 22.45
CA PRO A 42 -1.15 -12.39 21.26
C PRO A 42 -0.56 -11.25 20.43
N VAL A 43 -0.56 -11.44 19.11
CA VAL A 43 -0.29 -10.36 18.15
C VAL A 43 -1.59 -9.58 18.00
N ASN A 44 -1.53 -8.25 18.15
CA ASN A 44 -2.70 -7.39 17.98
C ASN A 44 -2.75 -6.85 16.56
N ASP A 45 -1.68 -6.15 16.17
CA ASP A 45 -1.46 -5.50 14.90
C ASP A 45 -0.17 -6.01 14.24
N ILE A 46 -0.13 -5.97 12.90
CA ILE A 46 1.05 -6.29 12.09
C ILE A 46 1.60 -4.99 11.50
N ASP A 47 2.78 -4.58 11.96
CA ASP A 47 3.47 -3.40 11.43
C ASP A 47 4.40 -3.81 10.27
N LEU A 48 4.07 -3.39 9.05
CA LEU A 48 4.84 -3.63 7.83
C LEU A 48 5.71 -2.42 7.45
N TYR A 49 6.97 -2.69 7.15
CA TYR A 49 7.94 -1.70 6.67
C TYR A 49 8.52 -2.13 5.32
N PHE A 50 8.98 -1.17 4.53
CA PHE A 50 9.37 -1.39 3.13
C PHE A 50 10.74 -0.79 2.84
N ARG A 51 11.43 -1.40 1.86
CA ARG A 51 12.72 -0.93 1.33
C ARG A 51 12.55 0.31 0.44
N ASP A 52 11.41 0.39 -0.23
CA ASP A 52 11.08 1.45 -1.18
C ASP A 52 9.56 1.62 -1.33
N GLU A 53 9.17 2.71 -1.97
CA GLU A 53 7.78 3.08 -2.27
C GLU A 53 7.13 2.16 -3.32
N GLU A 54 7.92 1.49 -4.15
CA GLU A 54 7.42 0.60 -5.19
C GLU A 54 6.84 -0.66 -4.57
N SER A 55 7.61 -1.31 -3.69
CA SER A 55 7.21 -2.51 -2.95
C SER A 55 5.95 -2.30 -2.10
N LEU A 56 5.81 -1.11 -1.49
CA LEU A 56 4.60 -0.75 -0.75
C LEU A 56 3.40 -0.63 -1.69
N ALA A 57 3.54 0.09 -2.81
CA ALA A 57 2.44 0.29 -3.74
C ALA A 57 1.96 -1.04 -4.35
N GLU A 58 2.90 -1.90 -4.76
CA GLU A 58 2.56 -3.23 -5.29
C GLU A 58 1.83 -4.07 -4.24
N LEU A 59 2.26 -4.05 -2.97
CA LEU A 59 1.56 -4.73 -1.89
C LEU A 59 0.12 -4.23 -1.71
N ILE A 60 -0.08 -2.91 -1.73
CA ILE A 60 -1.41 -2.30 -1.60
C ILE A 60 -2.30 -2.75 -2.77
N GLU A 61 -1.79 -2.71 -4.00
CA GLU A 61 -2.50 -3.18 -5.19
C GLU A 61 -2.89 -4.65 -5.08
N GLU A 62 -1.97 -5.54 -4.68
CA GLU A 62 -2.24 -6.97 -4.52
C GLU A 62 -3.32 -7.23 -3.45
N ILE A 63 -3.21 -6.57 -2.28
CA ILE A 63 -4.20 -6.74 -1.20
C ILE A 63 -5.57 -6.22 -1.62
N TYR A 64 -5.63 -5.12 -2.38
CA TYR A 64 -6.91 -4.56 -2.82
C TYR A 64 -7.54 -5.36 -3.97
N ASP A 65 -6.74 -5.89 -4.89
CA ASP A 65 -7.23 -6.77 -5.98
C ASP A 65 -7.81 -8.10 -5.42
N ASP A 66 -7.25 -8.61 -4.30
CA ASP A 66 -7.65 -9.88 -3.69
C ASP A 66 -8.72 -9.76 -2.57
N SER A 67 -8.95 -8.56 -2.03
CA SER A 67 -9.87 -8.35 -0.92
C SER A 67 -11.16 -7.61 -1.32
N ASN A 68 -12.29 -8.06 -0.78
CA ASN A 68 -13.53 -7.27 -0.75
C ASN A 68 -13.56 -6.29 0.46
N ASP A 69 -12.49 -6.28 1.26
CA ASP A 69 -12.41 -5.65 2.57
C ASP A 69 -11.67 -4.30 2.50
N TRP A 70 -12.15 -3.38 3.32
CA TRP A 70 -12.00 -1.95 3.14
C TRP A 70 -10.69 -1.42 3.73
N VAL A 71 -10.26 -0.26 3.25
CA VAL A 71 -9.32 0.59 4.00
C VAL A 71 -10.03 1.11 5.24
N ASN A 72 -9.42 0.92 6.42
CA ASN A 72 -10.01 1.33 7.69
C ASN A 72 -9.60 2.74 8.07
N ALA A 73 -8.34 3.11 7.83
CA ALA A 73 -7.82 4.43 8.11
C ALA A 73 -6.55 4.72 7.30
N LEU A 74 -6.40 5.95 6.85
CA LEU A 74 -5.18 6.47 6.26
C LEU A 74 -4.68 7.66 7.08
N THR A 75 -3.40 7.63 7.42
CA THR A 75 -2.71 8.72 8.12
C THR A 75 -1.52 9.18 7.29
N SER A 76 -0.86 10.26 7.69
CA SER A 76 0.38 10.70 7.04
C SER A 76 1.57 9.73 7.19
N LYS A 77 1.44 8.67 8.01
CA LYS A 77 2.53 7.76 8.36
C LYS A 77 2.25 6.29 8.08
N ALA A 78 0.98 5.90 8.09
CA ALA A 78 0.57 4.52 8.00
C ALA A 78 -0.81 4.41 7.34
N LEU A 79 -0.96 3.36 6.53
CA LEU A 79 -2.23 2.87 6.02
C LEU A 79 -2.63 1.65 6.86
N LEU A 80 -3.83 1.69 7.44
CA LEU A 80 -4.42 0.55 8.13
C LEU A 80 -5.41 -0.14 7.20
N VAL A 81 -5.10 -1.39 6.87
CA VAL A 81 -5.99 -2.29 6.12
C VAL A 81 -6.34 -3.50 6.95
N ARG A 82 -7.51 -4.07 6.69
CA ARG A 82 -7.91 -5.36 7.24
C ARG A 82 -7.77 -6.42 6.17
N VAL A 83 -6.95 -7.43 6.45
CA VAL A 83 -6.83 -8.62 5.59
C VAL A 83 -7.31 -9.82 6.41
N ASP A 84 -8.43 -10.40 5.98
CA ASP A 84 -9.20 -11.38 6.75
C ASP A 84 -9.63 -10.83 8.14
N ASP A 85 -9.08 -11.41 9.20
CA ASP A 85 -9.28 -11.05 10.60
C ASP A 85 -8.12 -10.25 11.20
N LYS A 86 -7.12 -9.86 10.39
CA LYS A 86 -5.88 -9.23 10.84
C LYS A 86 -5.85 -7.75 10.48
N GLU A 87 -5.42 -6.94 11.44
CA GLU A 87 -5.11 -5.53 11.24
C GLU A 87 -3.65 -5.39 10.78
N ILE A 88 -3.46 -4.90 9.55
CA ILE A 88 -2.16 -4.67 8.94
C ILE A 88 -1.93 -3.16 8.81
N GLN A 89 -0.87 -2.68 9.44
CA GLN A 89 -0.41 -1.30 9.35
C GLN A 89 0.77 -1.23 8.39
N MET A 90 0.57 -0.67 7.21
CA MET A 90 1.63 -0.41 6.23
C MET A 90 2.25 0.95 6.49
N ILE A 91 3.50 0.94 6.97
CA ILE A 91 4.21 2.14 7.38
C ILE A 91 4.89 2.81 6.17
N HIS A 92 4.56 4.08 5.92
CA HIS A 92 5.00 4.82 4.72
C HIS A 92 5.59 6.23 5.01
N PHE A 93 5.94 6.53 6.27
CA PHE A 93 6.64 7.78 6.59
C PHE A 93 8.09 7.80 6.10
N LYS A 94 8.72 6.61 6.01
CA LYS A 94 10.12 6.41 5.60
C LYS A 94 10.31 4.97 5.09
N TYR A 95 11.27 4.80 4.19
CA TYR A 95 11.69 3.51 3.66
C TYR A 95 13.10 3.14 4.17
N PHE A 96 13.38 1.85 4.30
CA PHE A 96 14.54 1.34 5.02
C PHE A 96 15.27 0.27 4.20
N GLU A 97 16.50 0.56 3.76
CA GLU A 97 17.31 -0.41 3.02
C GLU A 97 17.60 -1.65 3.88
N ARG A 98 17.85 -1.47 5.19
CA ARG A 98 18.12 -2.56 6.14
C ARG A 98 17.15 -2.56 7.31
N ALA A 99 16.88 -3.75 7.85
CA ALA A 99 16.04 -3.93 9.02
C ALA A 99 16.56 -3.19 10.27
N GLU A 100 17.87 -3.08 10.45
CA GLU A 100 18.46 -2.35 11.59
C GLU A 100 18.19 -0.85 11.53
N ASP A 101 18.00 -0.28 10.35
CA ASP A 101 17.71 1.16 10.19
C ASP A 101 16.32 1.50 10.74
N ILE A 102 15.40 0.54 10.74
CA ILE A 102 14.07 0.66 11.36
C ILE A 102 14.23 0.91 12.86
N PHE A 103 15.18 0.24 13.53
CA PHE A 103 15.37 0.34 14.98
C PHE A 103 15.75 1.75 15.43
N ASN A 104 16.41 2.53 14.56
CA ASN A 104 16.72 3.92 14.88
C ASN A 104 15.48 4.75 15.14
N THR A 105 14.34 4.39 14.54
CA THR A 105 13.06 5.11 14.68
C THR A 105 12.24 4.65 15.89
N PHE A 106 12.59 3.52 16.51
CA PHE A 106 11.81 2.90 17.57
C PHE A 106 12.08 3.51 18.95
N ASP A 107 11.06 3.45 19.82
CA ASP A 107 11.05 4.07 21.14
C ASP A 107 11.89 3.30 22.18
N TYR A 108 11.76 1.98 22.22
CA TYR A 108 12.39 1.14 23.23
C TYR A 108 13.03 -0.10 22.62
N THR A 109 14.16 -0.52 23.17
CA THR A 109 14.86 -1.76 22.75
C THR A 109 13.97 -3.02 22.71
N VAL A 110 12.90 -3.08 23.51
CA VAL A 110 11.97 -4.22 23.57
C VAL A 110 11.11 -4.39 22.32
N CYS A 111 11.00 -3.37 21.47
CA CYS A 111 10.35 -3.44 20.16
C CYS A 111 11.35 -3.50 18.99
N MET A 112 12.67 -3.46 19.24
CA MET A 112 13.71 -3.50 18.20
C MET A 112 14.00 -4.92 17.73
N GLY A 113 12.99 -5.55 17.16
CA GLY A 113 13.09 -6.80 16.43
C GLY A 113 12.36 -6.67 15.10
N ALA A 114 12.92 -7.30 14.07
CA ALA A 114 12.35 -7.36 12.73
C ALA A 114 12.49 -8.78 12.16
N PHE A 115 11.58 -9.15 11.27
CA PHE A 115 11.71 -10.29 10.37
C PHE A 115 11.80 -9.76 8.95
N ASP A 116 12.85 -10.15 8.24
CA ASP A 116 13.10 -9.74 6.87
C ASP A 116 12.66 -10.84 5.91
N PHE A 117 11.72 -10.55 5.02
CA PHE A 117 11.21 -11.52 4.05
C PHE A 117 12.15 -11.75 2.86
N GLU A 118 13.15 -10.88 2.62
CA GLU A 118 14.18 -11.13 1.60
C GLU A 118 15.17 -12.21 2.04
N THR A 119 15.69 -12.08 3.27
CA THR A 119 16.66 -13.04 3.83
C THR A 119 16.00 -14.19 4.60
N GLU A 120 14.72 -14.05 4.91
CA GLU A 120 13.93 -14.92 5.79
C GLU A 120 14.55 -15.13 7.19
N GLN A 121 15.21 -14.09 7.71
CA GLN A 121 15.88 -14.09 9.01
C GLN A 121 15.27 -13.08 9.98
N PHE A 122 15.38 -13.37 11.28
CA PHE A 122 15.14 -12.37 12.31
C PHE A 122 16.39 -11.51 12.50
N VAL A 123 16.18 -10.20 12.51
CA VAL A 123 17.17 -9.19 12.86
C VAL A 123 16.74 -8.62 14.20
N LEU A 124 17.57 -8.75 15.23
CA LEU A 124 17.24 -8.34 16.60
C LEU A 124 18.33 -7.42 17.13
N HIS A 125 17.93 -6.36 17.84
CA HIS A 125 18.88 -5.59 18.66
C HIS A 125 19.54 -6.50 19.71
N GLU A 126 20.82 -6.28 20.02
CA GLU A 126 21.60 -7.14 20.92
C GLU A 126 20.93 -7.36 22.30
N ASP A 127 20.35 -6.30 22.86
CA ASP A 127 19.62 -6.36 24.13
C ASP A 127 18.13 -6.70 24.01
N PHE A 128 17.59 -6.90 22.80
CA PHE A 128 16.14 -7.11 22.57
C PHE A 128 15.58 -8.25 23.44
N LEU A 129 16.22 -9.42 23.40
CA LEU A 129 15.78 -10.60 24.14
C LEU A 129 15.94 -10.40 25.66
N LYS A 130 17.06 -9.80 26.09
CA LYS A 130 17.38 -9.54 27.49
C LYS A 130 16.36 -8.58 28.12
N HIS A 131 16.07 -7.46 27.46
CA HIS A 131 15.14 -6.47 27.99
C HIS A 131 13.69 -6.96 27.97
N ASN A 132 13.31 -7.77 26.96
CA ASN A 132 12.02 -8.46 26.97
C ASN A 132 11.89 -9.47 28.11
N ALA A 133 12.90 -10.30 28.33
CA ALA A 133 12.91 -11.29 29.41
C ALA A 133 12.86 -10.63 30.80
N GLN A 134 13.52 -9.48 30.98
CA GLN A 134 13.52 -8.72 32.24
C GLN A 134 12.32 -7.78 32.39
N ARG A 135 11.49 -7.63 31.36
CA ARG A 135 10.38 -6.66 31.32
C ARG A 135 10.84 -5.24 31.67
N ILE A 136 11.95 -4.80 31.08
CA ILE A 136 12.47 -3.44 31.28
C ILE A 136 12.43 -2.61 30.00
N LEU A 137 12.07 -1.34 30.14
CA LEU A 137 12.13 -0.37 29.05
C LEU A 137 13.47 0.36 29.10
N LYS A 138 14.26 0.17 28.05
CA LYS A 138 15.44 0.99 27.74
C LYS A 138 15.12 1.88 26.55
N PHE A 139 15.16 3.18 26.79
CA PHE A 139 14.77 4.19 25.83
C PHE A 139 15.84 4.38 24.76
N ASN A 140 15.40 4.46 23.52
CA ASN A 140 16.22 4.87 22.40
C ASN A 140 16.07 6.37 22.17
N LYS A 141 17.16 7.11 22.36
CA LYS A 141 17.17 8.57 22.19
C LYS A 141 17.04 9.00 20.72
N ASN A 142 17.23 8.08 19.77
CA ASN A 142 17.16 8.37 18.34
C ASN A 142 15.73 8.28 17.79
N THR A 143 14.74 7.92 18.61
CA THR A 143 13.33 7.83 18.18
C THR A 143 12.86 9.12 17.50
N ASP A 144 12.14 8.98 16.39
CA ASP A 144 11.54 10.12 15.69
C ASP A 144 10.35 10.70 16.47
N PHE A 145 9.83 9.97 17.47
CA PHE A 145 8.60 10.32 18.18
C PHE A 145 8.75 10.30 19.72
N PRO A 146 9.51 11.25 20.33
CA PRO A 146 9.68 11.30 21.79
C PRO A 146 8.37 11.47 22.57
N ILE A 147 7.45 12.31 22.09
CA ILE A 147 6.15 12.54 22.77
C ILE A 147 5.31 11.26 22.77
N VAL A 148 5.23 10.57 21.63
CA VAL A 148 4.54 9.27 21.54
C VAL A 148 5.20 8.23 22.44
N SER A 149 6.53 8.24 22.52
CA SER A 149 7.28 7.34 23.41
C SER A 149 6.87 7.56 24.86
N LEU A 150 6.72 8.82 25.30
CA LEU A 150 6.23 9.16 26.64
C LEU A 150 4.85 8.57 26.92
N LEU A 151 3.91 8.69 25.97
CA LEU A 151 2.57 8.12 26.10
C LEU A 151 2.60 6.58 26.15
N ARG A 152 3.48 5.95 25.35
CA ARG A 152 3.65 4.49 25.30
C ARG A 152 4.19 3.89 26.59
N VAL A 153 4.83 4.67 27.47
CA VAL A 153 5.25 4.20 28.80
C VAL A 153 4.08 3.56 29.55
N GLN A 154 2.90 4.17 29.53
CA GLN A 154 1.74 3.61 30.23
C GLN A 154 1.27 2.30 29.59
N LYS A 155 1.16 2.25 28.25
CA LYS A 155 0.85 1.03 27.50
C LYS A 155 1.80 -0.13 27.82
N TYR A 156 3.10 0.14 27.92
CA TYR A 156 4.08 -0.88 28.27
C TYR A 156 4.03 -1.28 29.76
N LYS A 157 3.73 -0.35 30.67
CA LYS A 157 3.48 -0.66 32.08
C LYS A 157 2.26 -1.57 32.26
N ASP A 158 1.19 -1.34 31.51
CA ASP A 158 0.00 -2.20 31.50
C ASP A 158 0.34 -3.61 30.97
N LYS A 159 1.34 -3.73 30.09
CA LYS A 159 1.93 -4.99 29.63
C LYS A 159 2.97 -5.59 30.61
N GLY A 160 3.12 -5.02 31.80
CA GLY A 160 4.01 -5.51 32.86
C GLY A 160 5.48 -5.08 32.74
N TYR A 161 5.80 -4.15 31.84
CA TYR A 161 7.16 -3.60 31.75
C TYR A 161 7.38 -2.48 32.77
N ASN A 162 8.64 -2.31 33.18
CA ASN A 162 9.06 -1.25 34.08
C ASN A 162 10.07 -0.32 33.40
N ILE A 163 9.94 0.97 33.67
CA ILE A 163 10.93 1.99 33.28
C ILE A 163 11.59 2.56 34.52
N SER A 164 12.91 2.73 34.48
CA SER A 164 13.64 3.34 35.59
C SER A 164 13.55 4.87 35.53
N LYS A 165 13.75 5.54 36.68
CA LYS A 165 13.74 7.02 36.74
C LYS A 165 14.72 7.66 35.73
N PRO A 166 15.97 7.18 35.58
CA PRO A 166 16.88 7.71 34.56
C PRO A 166 16.36 7.53 33.13
N GLU A 167 15.79 6.37 32.78
CA GLU A 167 15.24 6.15 31.44
C GLU A 167 14.02 7.04 31.17
N PHE A 168 13.16 7.23 32.17
CA PHE A 168 12.03 8.16 32.06
C PHE A 168 12.50 9.62 31.92
N LEU A 169 13.56 10.01 32.63
CA LEU A 169 14.18 11.33 32.46
C LEU A 169 14.74 11.50 31.04
N ARG A 170 15.34 10.46 30.46
CA ARG A 170 15.82 10.51 29.06
C ARG A 170 14.66 10.77 28.08
N VAL A 171 13.50 10.16 28.28
CA VAL A 171 12.31 10.45 27.47
C VAL A 171 11.91 11.92 27.59
N ALA A 172 11.79 12.42 28.83
CA ALA A 172 11.39 13.81 29.08
C ALA A 172 12.37 14.82 28.46
N LEU A 173 13.67 14.59 28.59
CA LEU A 173 14.70 15.44 27.98
C LEU A 173 14.63 15.43 26.45
N SER A 174 14.42 14.27 25.83
CA SER A 174 14.23 14.19 24.37
C SER A 174 12.97 14.91 23.90
N CYS A 175 11.89 14.95 24.70
CA CYS A 175 10.73 15.79 24.39
C CYS A 175 11.07 17.30 24.45
N MET A 176 11.97 17.72 25.35
CA MET A 176 12.39 19.12 25.49
C MET A 176 13.30 19.60 24.35
N GLU A 177 13.96 18.68 23.63
CA GLU A 177 14.77 18.99 22.45
C GLU A 177 13.92 19.30 21.21
N LEU A 178 12.61 19.03 21.24
CA LEU A 178 11.72 19.27 20.11
C LEU A 178 11.47 20.78 19.92
N CYS A 179 11.79 21.29 18.75
CA CYS A 179 11.45 22.66 18.33
C CYS A 179 10.11 22.67 17.60
N ILE A 180 9.01 22.77 18.36
CA ILE A 180 7.65 22.85 17.79
C ILE A 180 7.22 24.30 17.69
N THR A 181 7.10 24.79 16.45
CA THR A 181 6.86 26.19 16.10
C THR A 181 5.50 26.42 15.45
N ASN A 182 4.82 25.35 15.03
CA ASN A 182 3.51 25.40 14.40
C ASN A 182 2.67 24.13 14.68
N THR A 183 1.39 24.19 14.30
CA THR A 183 0.42 23.11 14.52
C THR A 183 0.79 21.84 13.77
N ASP A 184 1.31 21.94 12.55
CA ASP A 184 1.62 20.78 11.72
C ASP A 184 2.80 19.98 12.30
N GLU A 185 3.83 20.66 12.80
CA GLU A 185 4.93 20.05 13.56
C GLU A 185 4.42 19.34 14.82
N LEU A 186 3.50 19.96 15.55
CA LEU A 186 2.92 19.33 16.74
C LEU A 186 2.13 18.07 16.37
N LYS A 187 1.30 18.12 15.32
CA LYS A 187 0.54 16.96 14.81
C LYS A 187 1.48 15.83 14.37
N GLN A 188 2.57 16.17 13.69
CA GLN A 188 3.61 15.19 13.31
C GLN A 188 4.21 14.49 14.54
N HIS A 189 4.48 15.21 15.64
CA HIS A 189 5.04 14.61 16.86
C HIS A 189 4.02 13.90 17.75
N LEU A 190 2.74 14.28 17.73
CA LEU A 190 1.67 13.59 18.47
C LEU A 190 1.27 12.28 17.80
N GLY A 191 1.45 12.18 16.47
CA GLY A 191 1.28 10.96 15.69
C GLY A 191 -0.17 10.52 15.54
N GLY A 192 -0.63 10.40 14.29
CA GLY A 192 -1.97 9.89 13.95
C GLY A 192 -2.23 8.41 14.26
N MET A 193 -1.37 7.75 15.05
CA MET A 193 -1.42 6.30 15.32
C MET A 193 -2.22 5.92 16.57
N TYR A 194 -2.62 6.89 17.40
CA TYR A 194 -3.47 6.61 18.55
C TYR A 194 -4.83 7.19 18.24
N GLY A 195 -5.86 6.33 18.17
CA GLY A 195 -7.25 6.62 17.77
C GLY A 195 -8.02 7.62 18.65
N ILE A 196 -7.31 8.55 19.28
CA ILE A 196 -7.84 9.81 19.79
C ILE A 196 -7.61 10.82 18.66
N ASN A 197 -8.63 11.59 18.30
CA ASN A 197 -8.54 12.63 17.30
C ASN A 197 -7.70 13.81 17.84
N TYR A 198 -6.39 13.59 17.99
CA TYR A 198 -5.42 14.60 18.41
C TYR A 198 -5.41 15.78 17.44
N ASP A 199 -5.80 15.57 16.18
CA ASP A 199 -5.92 16.63 15.19
C ASP A 199 -6.95 17.69 15.58
N LYS A 200 -8.13 17.28 16.08
CA LYS A 200 -9.12 18.20 16.68
C LYS A 200 -8.55 18.97 17.88
N LEU A 201 -7.64 18.37 18.66
CA LEU A 201 -7.06 19.02 19.86
C LEU A 201 -6.12 20.18 19.49
N VAL A 202 -5.57 20.17 18.28
CA VAL A 202 -4.58 21.14 17.80
C VAL A 202 -5.17 22.07 16.74
N GLU A 203 -6.47 22.00 16.46
CA GLU A 203 -7.14 22.96 15.59
C GLU A 203 -7.14 24.37 16.21
N LEU A 204 -6.68 25.32 15.41
CA LEU A 204 -6.69 26.74 15.74
C LEU A 204 -7.91 27.39 15.10
N GLU A 205 -8.55 28.33 15.79
CA GLU A 205 -9.63 29.11 15.19
C GLU A 205 -9.09 29.98 14.05
N GLU A 206 -9.95 30.38 13.12
CA GLU A 206 -9.52 31.18 11.96
C GLU A 206 -8.82 32.48 12.39
N GLY A 207 -7.57 32.66 11.96
CA GLY A 207 -6.72 33.80 12.34
C GLY A 207 -6.01 33.67 13.70
N GLU A 208 -6.15 32.55 14.40
CA GLU A 208 -5.46 32.31 15.68
C GLU A 208 -3.98 31.94 15.47
N ALA A 209 -3.07 32.66 16.14
CA ALA A 209 -1.65 32.35 16.13
C ALA A 209 -1.31 31.13 17.01
N PHE A 210 -0.41 30.27 16.51
CA PHE A 210 0.09 29.10 17.24
C PHE A 210 0.78 29.49 18.56
N SER A 211 0.44 28.78 19.62
CA SER A 211 1.11 28.87 20.91
C SER A 211 0.94 27.55 21.66
N LEU A 212 2.06 26.95 22.08
CA LEU A 212 2.03 25.71 22.86
C LEU A 212 1.26 25.85 24.17
N SER A 213 1.35 27.02 24.83
CA SER A 213 0.60 27.31 26.05
C SER A 213 -0.90 27.23 25.82
N LYS A 214 -1.39 27.80 24.71
CA LYS A 214 -2.83 27.75 24.39
C LYS A 214 -3.30 26.34 24.10
N ILE A 215 -2.47 25.53 23.43
CA ILE A 215 -2.80 24.14 23.13
C ILE A 215 -2.88 23.32 24.41
N ILE A 216 -1.98 23.55 25.37
CA ILE A 216 -2.05 22.95 26.72
C ILE A 216 -3.38 23.32 27.40
N ASP A 217 -3.78 24.59 27.34
CA ASP A 217 -5.06 25.04 27.90
C ASP A 217 -6.27 24.40 27.20
N LYS A 218 -6.23 24.24 25.86
CA LYS A 218 -7.26 23.53 25.09
C LYS A 218 -7.36 22.07 25.54
N ILE A 219 -6.23 21.36 25.68
CA ILE A 219 -6.18 19.95 26.12
C ILE A 219 -6.81 19.77 27.51
N ALA A 220 -6.60 20.71 28.44
CA ALA A 220 -7.14 20.63 29.80
C ALA A 220 -8.67 20.49 29.83
N ASN A 221 -9.36 21.12 28.88
CA ASN A 221 -10.83 21.09 28.80
C ASN A 221 -11.36 19.85 28.08
N ILE A 222 -10.53 19.15 27.29
CA ILE A 222 -10.97 18.06 26.42
C ILE A 222 -11.11 16.74 27.17
N ALA A 223 -10.34 16.52 28.24
CA ALA A 223 -10.57 15.37 29.13
C ALA A 223 -11.99 15.33 29.72
N MET A 224 -12.73 16.44 29.65
CA MET A 224 -14.11 16.59 30.09
C MET A 224 -15.10 16.78 28.93
N SER A 225 -14.64 16.76 27.67
CA SER A 225 -15.49 16.90 26.49
C SER A 225 -16.15 15.58 26.14
N GLU A 226 -17.42 15.62 25.72
CA GLU A 226 -18.14 14.42 25.22
C GLU A 226 -17.46 13.86 23.96
N ASP A 227 -16.86 14.74 23.14
CA ASP A 227 -16.09 14.39 21.94
C ASP A 227 -14.87 13.49 22.23
N TYR A 228 -14.42 13.41 23.49
CA TYR A 228 -13.31 12.54 23.90
C TYR A 228 -13.59 11.06 23.58
N PHE A 229 -14.86 10.66 23.58
CA PHE A 229 -15.28 9.30 23.30
C PHE A 229 -15.66 9.06 21.82
N GLU A 230 -15.63 10.10 20.98
CA GLU A 230 -15.88 9.94 19.55
C GLU A 230 -14.71 9.21 18.88
N LYS A 231 -15.01 8.09 18.22
CA LYS A 231 -14.03 7.38 17.41
C LYS A 231 -13.64 8.22 16.18
N PRO A 232 -12.41 8.07 15.67
CA PRO A 232 -12.01 8.65 14.39
C PRO A 232 -12.99 8.23 13.29
N LYS A 233 -13.26 9.14 12.33
CA LYS A 233 -14.06 8.81 11.16
C LYS A 233 -13.29 7.79 10.32
N GLU A 234 -13.91 6.65 10.05
CA GLU A 234 -13.40 5.69 9.07
C GLU A 234 -13.50 6.35 7.69
N ILE A 235 -12.38 6.36 6.95
CA ILE A 235 -12.33 6.85 5.58
C ILE A 235 -12.38 5.62 4.68
N LYS A 236 -13.45 5.50 3.91
CA LYS A 236 -13.57 4.47 2.89
C LYS A 236 -13.02 5.00 1.58
N TYR A 237 -12.11 4.25 0.97
CA TYR A 237 -11.61 4.47 -0.38
C TYR A 237 -12.29 3.45 -1.31
N ASP A 238 -12.89 3.94 -2.39
CA ASP A 238 -13.58 3.11 -3.37
C ASP A 238 -12.65 2.59 -4.49
N ASP A 239 -11.43 3.14 -4.59
CA ASP A 239 -10.38 2.70 -5.49
C ASP A 239 -9.02 2.63 -4.76
N VAL A 240 -8.21 1.61 -5.08
CA VAL A 240 -6.85 1.46 -4.59
C VAL A 240 -5.96 2.63 -4.99
N GLU A 241 -6.25 3.18 -6.16
CA GLU A 241 -5.52 4.27 -6.77
C GLU A 241 -5.63 5.57 -5.95
N ASP A 242 -6.78 5.82 -5.31
CA ASP A 242 -6.96 6.96 -4.40
C ASP A 242 -6.09 6.83 -3.13
N ILE A 243 -5.85 5.58 -2.69
CA ILE A 243 -4.94 5.30 -1.57
C ILE A 243 -3.50 5.56 -2.00
N LEU A 244 -3.13 5.05 -3.18
CA LEU A 244 -1.79 5.21 -3.73
C LEU A 244 -1.46 6.69 -3.93
N ASP A 245 -2.39 7.52 -4.38
CA ASP A 245 -2.14 8.97 -4.57
C ASP A 245 -1.81 9.72 -3.29
N VAL A 246 -2.29 9.23 -2.15
CA VAL A 246 -1.98 9.83 -0.85
C VAL A 246 -0.64 9.32 -0.29
N ILE A 247 -0.28 8.07 -0.60
CA ILE A 247 0.89 7.39 -0.03
C ILE A 247 2.14 7.60 -0.89
N VAL A 248 2.00 7.42 -2.20
CA VAL A 248 3.06 7.51 -3.20
C VAL A 248 3.34 8.99 -3.46
N LYS A 249 4.54 9.43 -3.08
CA LYS A 249 4.93 10.85 -3.21
C LYS A 249 5.40 11.20 -4.63
N GLY A 250 5.68 10.18 -5.45
CA GLY A 250 6.01 10.34 -6.86
C GLY A 250 4.90 11.05 -7.65
N PRO A 251 5.26 11.77 -8.72
CA PRO A 251 4.26 12.40 -9.58
C PRO A 251 3.39 11.34 -10.27
N VAL A 252 2.07 11.54 -10.22
CA VAL A 252 1.10 10.70 -10.93
C VAL A 252 1.26 10.92 -12.42
N ARG A 253 1.48 9.85 -13.17
CA ARG A 253 1.57 9.90 -14.63
C ARG A 253 0.17 10.03 -15.20
N VAL A 254 -0.12 11.14 -15.85
CA VAL A 254 -1.43 11.42 -16.45
C VAL A 254 -1.29 11.49 -17.96
N VAL A 255 -2.31 11.05 -18.68
CA VAL A 255 -2.36 11.09 -20.13
C VAL A 255 -3.70 11.64 -20.59
N ASN A 256 -3.63 12.67 -21.44
CA ASN A 256 -4.78 13.24 -22.10
C ASN A 256 -4.97 12.56 -23.45
N ILE A 257 -6.09 11.87 -23.61
CA ILE A 257 -6.42 11.11 -24.83
C ILE A 257 -7.79 11.59 -25.30
N LYS A 258 -7.77 12.44 -26.34
CA LYS A 258 -8.98 13.08 -26.88
C LYS A 258 -9.73 13.86 -25.79
N GLU A 259 -10.94 13.46 -25.44
CA GLU A 259 -11.81 14.13 -24.45
C GLU A 259 -11.68 13.50 -23.04
N HIS A 260 -10.82 12.50 -22.88
CA HIS A 260 -10.64 11.77 -21.63
C HIS A 260 -9.25 11.99 -21.05
N THR A 261 -9.20 12.13 -19.74
CA THR A 261 -7.95 12.18 -18.98
C THR A 261 -7.86 10.92 -18.14
N TYR A 262 -6.73 10.23 -18.25
CA TYR A 262 -6.47 8.99 -17.53
C TYR A 262 -5.21 9.10 -16.69
N ARG A 263 -5.20 8.48 -15.52
CA ARG A 263 -3.95 8.12 -14.84
C ARG A 263 -3.37 6.87 -15.50
N ILE A 264 -2.05 6.78 -15.54
CA ILE A 264 -1.31 5.58 -15.92
C ILE A 264 -0.84 4.93 -14.62
N THR A 265 -1.39 3.77 -14.29
CA THR A 265 -1.02 3.02 -13.09
C THR A 265 0.41 2.47 -13.21
N LYS A 266 1.00 1.99 -12.11
CA LYS A 266 2.34 1.35 -12.13
C LYS A 266 2.38 0.14 -13.08
N LYS A 267 1.27 -0.58 -13.20
CA LYS A 267 1.03 -1.67 -14.18
C LYS A 267 0.97 -1.22 -15.65
N ASN A 268 1.17 0.07 -15.94
CA ASN A 268 0.96 0.70 -17.26
C ASN A 268 -0.45 0.41 -17.81
N THR A 269 -1.47 0.52 -16.95
CA THR A 269 -2.88 0.47 -17.37
C THR A 269 -3.52 1.83 -17.21
N LEU A 270 -4.49 2.16 -18.06
CA LEU A 270 -5.24 3.41 -17.93
C LEU A 270 -6.31 3.30 -16.85
N ARG A 271 -6.55 4.34 -16.08
CA ARG A 271 -7.68 4.44 -15.16
C ARG A 271 -8.27 5.84 -15.18
N GLU A 272 -9.59 5.92 -15.06
CA GLU A 272 -10.26 7.20 -14.81
C GLU A 272 -10.07 7.57 -13.33
N PHE A 273 -10.13 8.85 -13.01
CA PHE A 273 -10.08 9.35 -11.64
C PHE A 273 -11.09 10.50 -11.49
N GLU A 274 -11.72 10.60 -10.32
CA GLU A 274 -12.72 11.64 -10.07
C GLU A 274 -12.09 12.98 -9.66
N ASN A 275 -10.94 12.94 -8.96
CA ASN A 275 -10.24 14.12 -8.47
C ASN A 275 -8.85 14.23 -9.09
N GLU A 276 -8.49 15.41 -9.59
CA GLU A 276 -7.15 15.64 -10.14
C GLU A 276 -6.06 15.44 -9.07
N PRO A 277 -5.03 14.61 -9.36
CA PRO A 277 -3.90 14.44 -8.45
C PRO A 277 -3.15 15.74 -8.22
N ASN A 278 -2.71 15.98 -6.98
CA ASN A 278 -2.00 17.21 -6.59
C ASN A 278 -0.62 17.36 -7.27
N ASN A 279 0.03 16.25 -7.66
CA ASN A 279 1.34 16.23 -8.28
C ASN A 279 1.31 15.31 -9.51
N MET A 280 1.25 15.90 -10.71
CA MET A 280 1.09 15.16 -11.96
C MET A 280 2.23 15.43 -12.95
N ILE A 281 2.60 14.41 -13.72
CA ILE A 281 3.41 14.53 -14.94
C ILE A 281 2.57 14.08 -16.12
N GLU A 282 2.40 14.97 -17.09
CA GLU A 282 1.71 14.67 -18.33
C GLU A 282 2.60 13.85 -19.28
N ILE A 283 2.05 12.76 -19.78
CA ILE A 283 2.62 11.90 -20.83
C ILE A 283 1.87 12.20 -22.13
N ASP A 284 2.61 12.29 -23.24
CA ASP A 284 2.01 12.46 -24.56
C ASP A 284 1.10 11.27 -24.91
N GLY A 285 -0.19 11.56 -25.13
CA GLY A 285 -1.20 10.51 -25.34
C GLY A 285 -1.01 9.73 -26.63
N LYS A 286 -0.49 10.37 -27.68
CA LYS A 286 -0.19 9.69 -28.93
C LYS A 286 0.97 8.71 -28.75
N GLN A 287 2.07 9.18 -28.17
CA GLN A 287 3.23 8.36 -27.86
C GLN A 287 2.86 7.20 -26.93
N TYR A 288 2.01 7.44 -25.92
CA TYR A 288 1.55 6.39 -25.03
C TYR A 288 0.79 5.32 -25.82
N ILE A 289 -0.32 5.67 -26.48
CA ILE A 289 -1.17 4.70 -27.20
C ILE A 289 -0.37 3.92 -28.26
N GLU A 290 0.47 4.61 -29.05
CA GLU A 290 1.25 3.97 -30.11
C GLU A 290 2.37 3.06 -29.58
N SER A 291 2.80 3.26 -28.33
CA SER A 291 3.77 2.37 -27.65
C SER A 291 3.13 1.11 -27.06
N GLN A 292 1.81 1.09 -26.85
CA GLN A 292 1.10 0.00 -26.19
C GLN A 292 0.69 -1.13 -27.15
N LYS A 293 0.46 -2.31 -26.55
CA LYS A 293 -0.21 -3.45 -27.19
C LYS A 293 -1.49 -3.76 -26.42
N TYR A 294 -2.50 -4.20 -27.16
CA TYR A 294 -3.80 -4.57 -26.62
C TYR A 294 -4.17 -5.98 -27.02
N TYR A 295 -5.08 -6.61 -26.29
CA TYR A 295 -5.29 -8.04 -26.39
C TYR A 295 -6.77 -8.39 -26.46
N LYS A 296 -7.10 -9.46 -27.20
CA LYS A 296 -8.47 -9.95 -27.30
C LYS A 296 -8.51 -11.46 -27.44
N PHE A 297 -9.39 -12.11 -26.68
CA PHE A 297 -9.73 -13.51 -26.91
C PHE A 297 -10.69 -13.63 -28.11
N VAL A 298 -10.38 -14.56 -29.02
CA VAL A 298 -11.10 -14.81 -30.27
C VAL A 298 -11.21 -16.32 -30.52
N GLU A 299 -12.18 -16.75 -31.31
CA GLU A 299 -12.28 -18.14 -31.77
C GLU A 299 -11.35 -18.39 -32.95
N LYS A 300 -10.65 -19.53 -32.95
CA LYS A 300 -9.86 -19.97 -34.10
C LYS A 300 -10.57 -21.11 -34.82
N ARG A 301 -10.89 -20.91 -36.11
CA ARG A 301 -11.54 -21.91 -36.97
C ARG A 301 -10.80 -21.96 -38.30
N ASP A 302 -10.32 -23.13 -38.68
CA ASP A 302 -9.60 -23.36 -39.95
C ASP A 302 -8.43 -22.38 -40.20
N GLY A 303 -7.74 -21.97 -39.11
CA GLY A 303 -6.63 -21.02 -39.16
C GLY A 303 -7.02 -19.53 -39.23
N GLN A 304 -8.32 -19.24 -39.27
CA GLN A 304 -8.89 -17.88 -39.23
C GLN A 304 -9.37 -17.54 -37.82
N TYR A 305 -9.46 -16.24 -37.51
CA TYR A 305 -9.72 -15.71 -36.17
C TYR A 305 -11.04 -14.95 -36.16
N PHE A 306 -11.96 -15.29 -35.26
CA PHE A 306 -13.31 -14.74 -35.25
C PHE A 306 -13.72 -14.20 -33.89
N SER A 307 -14.56 -13.17 -33.89
CA SER A 307 -15.13 -12.63 -32.65
C SER A 307 -16.02 -13.66 -31.95
N HIS A 308 -15.87 -13.80 -30.63
CA HIS A 308 -16.81 -14.54 -29.79
C HIS A 308 -18.22 -13.92 -29.77
N TYR A 309 -18.32 -12.61 -30.00
CA TYR A 309 -19.60 -11.89 -29.97
C TYR A 309 -20.32 -11.90 -31.33
N ASP A 310 -19.59 -11.68 -32.42
CA ASP A 310 -20.09 -11.83 -33.80
C ASP A 310 -19.28 -12.93 -34.50
N SER A 311 -19.82 -14.14 -34.53
CA SER A 311 -19.18 -15.29 -35.18
C SER A 311 -18.93 -15.11 -36.68
N LYS A 312 -19.48 -14.07 -37.33
CA LYS A 312 -19.19 -13.73 -38.74
C LYS A 312 -18.15 -12.61 -38.88
N TYR A 313 -17.64 -12.07 -37.79
CA TYR A 313 -16.59 -11.05 -37.80
C TYR A 313 -15.23 -11.74 -37.73
N GLU A 314 -14.46 -11.64 -38.81
CA GLU A 314 -13.10 -12.18 -38.90
C GLU A 314 -12.08 -11.08 -38.59
N TYR A 315 -11.13 -11.40 -37.71
CA TYR A 315 -9.93 -10.61 -37.46
C TYR A 315 -8.82 -11.05 -38.42
N LYS A 316 -8.39 -10.15 -39.29
CA LYS A 316 -7.43 -10.41 -40.35
C LYS A 316 -6.08 -9.77 -40.09
N PHE A 317 -5.04 -10.47 -40.51
CA PHE A 317 -3.66 -10.04 -40.39
C PHE A 317 -3.26 -9.15 -41.55
N GLY A 318 -2.41 -8.14 -41.30
CA GLY A 318 -1.86 -7.26 -42.34
C GLY A 318 -2.81 -6.19 -42.88
N GLU A 319 -4.06 -6.13 -42.40
CA GLU A 319 -5.02 -5.08 -42.72
C GLU A 319 -5.66 -4.48 -41.47
N ILE A 320 -6.29 -3.31 -41.63
CA ILE A 320 -7.00 -2.65 -40.52
C ILE A 320 -8.35 -3.32 -40.30
N ASN A 321 -8.58 -3.78 -39.08
CA ASN A 321 -9.83 -4.38 -38.65
C ASN A 321 -10.71 -3.30 -38.05
N VAL A 322 -11.83 -2.99 -38.68
CA VAL A 322 -12.80 -1.96 -38.26
C VAL A 322 -14.08 -2.61 -37.71
N PRO A 323 -14.75 -2.05 -36.70
CA PRO A 323 -15.97 -2.64 -36.15
C PRO A 323 -17.11 -2.63 -37.18
N LYS A 324 -18.01 -3.62 -37.10
CA LYS A 324 -19.31 -3.59 -37.79
C LYS A 324 -20.37 -2.79 -37.02
N ASN A 325 -20.21 -2.72 -35.69
CA ASN A 325 -21.07 -1.97 -34.76
C ASN A 325 -20.31 -0.72 -34.28
N GLU A 326 -20.58 -0.23 -33.07
CA GLU A 326 -19.89 0.94 -32.50
C GLU A 326 -18.38 0.74 -32.36
N HIS A 327 -17.94 -0.26 -31.56
CA HIS A 327 -16.53 -0.41 -31.21
C HIS A 327 -16.04 -1.86 -31.27
N LEU A 328 -14.72 -2.01 -31.42
CA LEU A 328 -13.99 -3.20 -31.06
C LEU A 328 -13.52 -3.07 -29.60
N TYR A 329 -13.58 -4.18 -28.86
CA TYR A 329 -13.25 -4.23 -27.44
C TYR A 329 -11.97 -5.04 -27.22
N PHE A 330 -11.03 -4.51 -26.45
CA PHE A 330 -9.75 -5.13 -26.11
C PHE A 330 -9.45 -4.98 -24.61
N SER A 331 -8.46 -5.72 -24.13
CA SER A 331 -7.92 -5.64 -22.78
C SER A 331 -6.47 -5.16 -22.82
N GLU A 332 -6.03 -4.48 -21.77
CA GLU A 332 -4.60 -4.25 -21.52
C GLU A 332 -3.93 -5.53 -21.01
N LYS A 333 -2.60 -5.63 -21.13
CA LYS A 333 -1.85 -6.88 -20.92
C LYS A 333 -2.12 -7.54 -19.56
N LEU A 334 -2.15 -6.75 -18.49
CA LEU A 334 -2.29 -7.22 -17.11
C LEU A 334 -3.76 -7.28 -16.65
N GLU A 335 -4.71 -7.05 -17.56
CA GLU A 335 -6.16 -7.11 -17.32
C GLU A 335 -6.87 -8.10 -18.24
N ILE A 336 -6.13 -8.98 -18.93
CA ILE A 336 -6.73 -9.99 -19.82
C ILE A 336 -7.63 -10.99 -19.07
N ASP A 337 -7.39 -11.18 -17.78
CA ASP A 337 -8.17 -12.00 -16.85
C ASP A 337 -9.56 -11.44 -16.56
N LYS A 338 -9.73 -10.11 -16.68
CA LYS A 338 -11.03 -9.42 -16.55
C LYS A 338 -11.93 -9.60 -17.78
N SER A 339 -11.39 -10.10 -18.88
CA SER A 339 -12.16 -10.32 -20.11
C SER A 339 -13.29 -11.32 -19.94
N ASN A 340 -14.49 -10.99 -20.45
CA ASN A 340 -15.64 -11.91 -20.53
C ASN A 340 -15.34 -13.26 -21.22
N TYR A 341 -14.29 -13.30 -22.04
CA TYR A 341 -13.85 -14.48 -22.79
C TYR A 341 -12.48 -14.99 -22.34
N PHE A 342 -12.07 -14.67 -21.11
CA PHE A 342 -10.80 -15.14 -20.56
C PHE A 342 -10.65 -16.65 -20.75
N ASN A 343 -9.50 -17.05 -21.31
CA ASN A 343 -9.14 -18.44 -21.59
C ASN A 343 -10.10 -19.19 -22.55
N LYS A 344 -10.92 -18.47 -23.34
CA LYS A 344 -11.77 -19.04 -24.40
C LYS A 344 -11.17 -18.78 -25.78
N GLY A 345 -10.88 -19.84 -26.52
CA GLY A 345 -10.28 -19.76 -27.85
C GLY A 345 -8.78 -19.44 -27.80
N VAL A 346 -8.33 -18.47 -28.58
CA VAL A 346 -6.93 -18.00 -28.63
C VAL A 346 -6.85 -16.51 -28.33
N LEU A 347 -5.70 -16.04 -27.85
CA LEU A 347 -5.47 -14.62 -27.59
C LEU A 347 -4.74 -14.00 -28.78
N ILE A 348 -5.23 -12.87 -29.29
CA ILE A 348 -4.54 -12.06 -30.29
C ILE A 348 -3.99 -10.78 -29.67
N GLU A 349 -2.78 -10.40 -30.09
CA GLU A 349 -2.15 -9.11 -29.81
C GLU A 349 -2.43 -8.16 -30.96
N VAL A 350 -2.84 -6.93 -30.63
CA VAL A 350 -3.16 -5.88 -31.59
C VAL A 350 -2.44 -4.59 -31.26
N VAL A 351 -2.24 -3.77 -32.30
CA VAL A 351 -1.93 -2.34 -32.15
C VAL A 351 -3.12 -1.50 -32.56
N ILE A 352 -3.37 -0.43 -31.82
CA ILE A 352 -4.45 0.52 -32.08
C ILE A 352 -3.79 1.84 -32.46
N PRO A 353 -3.94 2.31 -33.71
CA PRO A 353 -3.51 3.67 -34.08
C PRO A 353 -4.19 4.71 -33.17
N TYR A 354 -3.48 5.79 -32.82
CA TYR A 354 -4.00 6.81 -31.91
C TYR A 354 -5.39 7.35 -32.34
N ASP A 355 -5.56 7.63 -33.63
CA ASP A 355 -6.82 8.15 -34.16
C ASP A 355 -7.98 7.16 -34.02
N ASN A 356 -7.68 5.85 -33.99
CA ASN A 356 -8.64 4.77 -33.85
C ASN A 356 -8.92 4.39 -32.38
N PHE A 357 -8.10 4.81 -31.42
CA PHE A 357 -8.41 4.66 -30.00
C PHE A 357 -9.61 5.53 -29.63
N THR A 358 -10.61 5.00 -28.95
CA THR A 358 -11.79 5.78 -28.56
C THR A 358 -11.71 6.20 -27.10
N LYS A 359 -11.79 5.24 -26.19
CA LYS A 359 -11.74 5.45 -24.74
C LYS A 359 -11.41 4.14 -24.03
N LYS A 360 -11.03 4.22 -22.77
CA LYS A 360 -11.14 3.10 -21.83
C LYS A 360 -12.47 3.21 -21.08
N ASP A 361 -13.17 2.10 -20.92
CA ASP A 361 -14.43 1.98 -20.18
C ASP A 361 -14.29 0.79 -19.23
N SER A 362 -14.12 1.08 -17.94
CA SER A 362 -13.74 0.11 -16.90
C SER A 362 -12.50 -0.71 -17.29
N ASP A 363 -12.62 -2.01 -17.54
CA ASP A 363 -11.54 -2.93 -17.93
C ASP A 363 -11.34 -3.04 -19.46
N LYS A 364 -12.13 -2.30 -20.26
CA LYS A 364 -12.19 -2.47 -21.71
C LYS A 364 -11.64 -1.26 -22.45
N ILE A 365 -10.75 -1.53 -23.39
CA ILE A 365 -10.30 -0.57 -24.39
C ILE A 365 -11.23 -0.61 -25.59
N LEU A 366 -11.82 0.53 -25.94
CA LEU A 366 -12.70 0.70 -27.09
C LEU A 366 -11.92 1.34 -28.23
N ALA A 367 -12.05 0.77 -29.43
CA ALA A 367 -11.41 1.32 -30.62
C ALA A 367 -12.24 1.11 -31.90
N ASN A 368 -12.05 2.01 -32.85
CA ASN A 368 -12.66 2.00 -34.18
C ASN A 368 -11.77 1.37 -35.25
N GLY A 369 -10.60 0.87 -34.86
CA GLY A 369 -9.72 0.13 -35.76
C GLY A 369 -8.48 -0.42 -35.05
N CYS A 370 -8.00 -1.57 -35.50
CA CYS A 370 -6.77 -2.16 -34.99
C CYS A 370 -6.05 -2.98 -36.07
N TYR A 371 -4.76 -3.23 -35.88
CA TYR A 371 -4.02 -4.21 -36.67
C TYR A 371 -3.66 -5.40 -35.79
N VAL A 372 -3.96 -6.61 -36.25
CA VAL A 372 -3.52 -7.83 -35.59
C VAL A 372 -2.04 -8.03 -35.85
N VAL A 373 -1.27 -8.21 -34.76
CA VAL A 373 0.18 -8.40 -34.79
C VAL A 373 0.52 -9.88 -34.81
N ARG A 374 0.01 -10.63 -33.83
CA ARG A 374 0.28 -12.06 -33.64
C ARG A 374 -0.79 -12.74 -32.79
N GLU A 375 -0.87 -14.06 -32.91
CA GLU A 375 -1.47 -14.92 -31.90
C GLU A 375 -0.47 -15.08 -30.73
N ILE A 376 -0.98 -15.01 -29.49
CA ILE A 376 -0.20 -15.21 -28.27
C ILE A 376 -0.37 -16.66 -27.81
N PRO A 377 0.72 -17.42 -27.65
CA PRO A 377 0.69 -18.76 -27.07
C PRO A 377 0.07 -18.76 -25.68
N LYS A 378 -0.64 -19.83 -25.34
CA LYS A 378 -1.30 -19.98 -24.04
C LYS A 378 -0.32 -19.95 -22.88
N GLU A 379 0.83 -20.57 -23.05
CA GLU A 379 1.92 -20.61 -22.07
C GLU A 379 2.52 -19.21 -21.82
N GLU A 380 2.38 -18.29 -22.78
CA GLU A 380 2.89 -16.92 -22.65
C GLU A 380 1.93 -16.06 -21.82
N TYR A 381 0.64 -16.05 -22.17
CA TYR A 381 -0.32 -15.18 -21.47
C TYR A 381 -0.72 -15.72 -20.10
N ILE A 382 -0.65 -17.04 -19.87
CA ILE A 382 -0.82 -17.63 -18.54
C ILE A 382 0.21 -17.07 -17.57
N LYS A 383 1.46 -16.89 -18.00
CA LYS A 383 2.50 -16.29 -17.15
C LYS A 383 2.17 -14.87 -16.73
N TRP A 384 1.52 -14.09 -17.61
CA TRP A 384 1.12 -12.72 -17.28
C TRP A 384 0.07 -12.69 -16.16
N THR A 385 -0.77 -13.73 -16.09
CA THR A 385 -1.76 -13.92 -15.02
C THR A 385 -1.18 -14.65 -13.80
N GLU A 386 -0.17 -15.51 -13.97
CA GLU A 386 0.53 -16.23 -12.88
C GLU A 386 1.55 -15.35 -12.16
N VAL A 387 1.97 -14.20 -12.70
CA VAL A 387 2.64 -13.18 -11.88
C VAL A 387 1.74 -12.75 -10.71
N LYS A 388 0.41 -12.93 -10.79
CA LYS A 388 -0.53 -12.79 -9.67
C LYS A 388 -0.71 -14.07 -8.83
N ALA A 389 -0.26 -15.22 -9.30
CA ALA A 389 -0.46 -16.53 -8.65
C ALA A 389 0.77 -17.40 -8.88
N VAL A 390 1.79 -17.26 -8.03
CA VAL A 390 3.02 -18.04 -8.17
C VAL A 390 2.75 -19.52 -7.82
N PRO A 391 3.21 -20.48 -8.64
CA PRO A 391 3.02 -21.91 -8.38
C PRO A 391 3.82 -22.40 -7.17
N ILE A 392 3.17 -23.29 -6.43
CA ILE A 392 3.67 -24.02 -5.26
C ILE A 392 4.81 -24.96 -5.68
N PHE A 393 5.94 -24.90 -4.97
CA PHE A 393 6.85 -26.03 -4.80
C PHE A 393 7.14 -26.27 -3.33
#